data_AF-A0A1G2YY20-F1
#
_entry.id   AF-A0A1G2YY20-F1
#
_cell.length_a   1.000
_cell.length_b   1.000
_cell.length_c   1.000
_cell.angle_alpha   90.00
_cell.angle_beta   90.00
_cell.angle_gamma   90.00
#
_symmetry.space_group_name_H-M   'P 1'
#
loop_
_entity.id
_entity.type
_entity.pdbx_description
1 polymer ?
#
loop_
_entity_poly.entity_id
_entity_poly.type
_entity_poly.pdbx_seq_one_letter_code
_entity_poly.pdbx_strand_id
1 'polypeptide(L)'
;MSLAPPNEQSSHTTAGEPMLDRLQELLCQQLELVRQSSLTAAMKLCEQTDQCVQVIAANRTQAWARDGSQVESSLDVPGSADQWQCIERLYKELCLTLAAQRTEASAALNAIRRGKRMLRTYGSYLSSV
;
A
#
# COMPACT_ATOMS: atom_id res chain seq x y z
N MET A 1 53.80 -24.24 8.35
CA MET A 1 53.06 -24.42 7.09
C MET A 1 51.62 -24.08 7.37
N SER A 2 51.18 -22.97 6.79
CA SER A 2 49.82 -22.45 6.85
C SER A 2 48.95 -23.24 5.87
N LEU A 3 47.71 -23.56 6.24
CA LEU A 3 46.60 -23.71 5.30
C LEU A 3 45.30 -23.45 6.09
N ALA A 4 44.72 -22.30 5.76
CA ALA A 4 43.47 -21.75 6.26
C ALA A 4 42.25 -22.62 5.91
N PRO A 5 41.10 -22.42 6.57
CA PRO A 5 39.81 -22.92 6.10
C PRO A 5 39.34 -22.11 4.88
N PRO A 6 38.67 -22.69 3.88
CA PRO A 6 37.78 -21.92 3.03
C PRO A 6 36.42 -21.82 3.74
N ASN A 7 35.92 -20.61 4.00
CA ASN A 7 35.09 -19.82 3.08
C ASN A 7 33.83 -20.59 2.65
N GLU A 8 32.63 -20.04 2.64
CA GLU A 8 32.18 -18.66 2.74
C GLU A 8 30.66 -18.73 2.86
N GLN A 9 30.09 -17.64 3.33
CA GLN A 9 28.66 -17.42 3.47
C GLN A 9 27.93 -17.63 2.15
N SER A 10 27.05 -18.63 2.06
CA SER A 10 26.00 -18.66 1.02
C SER A 10 24.81 -17.83 1.52
N SER A 11 25.03 -16.51 1.59
CA SER A 11 23.95 -15.53 1.64
C SER A 11 23.28 -15.50 0.26
N HIS A 12 22.42 -16.49 -0.02
CA HIS A 12 21.50 -16.41 -1.15
C HIS A 12 20.39 -15.43 -0.80
N THR A 13 20.71 -14.13 -0.85
CA THR A 13 19.69 -13.07 -0.85
C THR A 13 19.02 -13.09 -2.21
N THR A 14 17.89 -13.79 -2.26
CA THR A 14 16.94 -13.83 -3.37
C THR A 14 16.45 -12.41 -3.63
N ALA A 15 16.80 -11.83 -4.78
CA ALA A 15 16.47 -10.44 -5.13
C ALA A 15 14.94 -10.13 -5.14
N GLY A 16 14.07 -11.13 -5.00
CA GLY A 16 12.62 -10.99 -4.88
C GLY A 16 12.10 -10.71 -3.46
N GLU A 17 12.74 -11.23 -2.41
CA GLU A 17 12.38 -10.96 -1.00
C GLU A 17 12.44 -9.47 -0.61
N PRO A 18 13.52 -8.72 -0.93
CA PRO A 18 13.61 -7.32 -0.50
C PRO A 18 12.56 -6.42 -1.15
N MET A 19 11.99 -6.82 -2.30
CA MET A 19 10.93 -6.05 -2.96
C MET A 19 9.54 -6.30 -2.36
N LEU A 20 9.27 -7.51 -1.85
CA LEU A 20 8.03 -7.78 -1.12
C LEU A 20 8.03 -7.09 0.25
N ASP A 21 9.16 -7.12 0.95
CA ASP A 21 9.34 -6.36 2.20
C ASP A 21 9.10 -4.87 1.96
N ARG A 22 9.69 -4.34 0.88
CA ARG A 22 9.51 -2.93 0.53
C ARG A 22 8.05 -2.60 0.20
N LEU A 23 7.35 -3.47 -0.53
CA LEU A 23 5.93 -3.28 -0.84
C LEU A 23 5.09 -3.29 0.44
N GLN A 24 5.36 -4.21 1.35
CA GLN A 24 4.69 -4.28 2.65
C GLN A 24 4.92 -3.02 3.48
N GLU A 25 6.16 -2.52 3.57
CA GLU A 25 6.49 -1.27 4.26
C GLU A 25 5.71 -0.08 3.69
N LEU A 26 5.67 0.05 2.36
CA LEU A 26 4.97 1.14 1.69
C LEU A 26 3.48 1.11 1.97
N LEU A 27 2.85 -0.09 1.97
CA LEU A 27 1.44 -0.25 2.30
C LEU A 27 1.16 0.07 3.78
N CYS A 28 2.03 -0.33 4.70
CA CYS A 28 1.92 0.05 6.11
C CYS A 28 2.02 1.57 6.30
N GLN A 29 2.97 2.23 5.63
CA GLN A 29 3.12 3.69 5.69
C GLN A 29 1.92 4.41 5.09
N GLN A 30 1.38 3.94 3.97
CA GLN A 30 0.15 4.47 3.39
C GLN A 30 -1.04 4.34 4.33
N LEU A 31 -1.20 3.17 4.97
CA LEU A 31 -2.28 2.93 5.91
C LEU A 31 -2.21 3.90 7.10
N GLU A 32 -1.02 4.10 7.67
CA GLU A 32 -0.85 5.06 8.77
C GLU A 32 -1.10 6.51 8.36
N LEU A 33 -0.61 6.91 7.18
CA LEU A 33 -0.88 8.26 6.67
C LEU A 33 -2.37 8.48 6.40
N VAL A 34 -3.06 7.47 5.87
CA VAL A 34 -4.51 7.51 5.68
C VAL A 34 -5.20 7.62 7.03
N ARG A 35 -4.87 6.80 8.03
CA ARG A 35 -5.44 6.89 9.39
C ARG A 35 -5.26 8.29 10.01
N GLN A 36 -4.14 8.95 9.73
CA GLN A 36 -3.84 10.33 10.16
C GLN A 36 -4.50 11.41 9.28
N SER A 37 -5.38 11.04 8.34
CA SER A 37 -6.01 11.94 7.37
C SER A 37 -5.03 12.69 6.45
N SER A 38 -3.78 12.22 6.34
CA SER A 38 -2.73 12.80 5.50
C SER A 38 -2.79 12.22 4.08
N LEU A 39 -3.90 12.42 3.39
CA LEU A 39 -4.18 11.82 2.07
C LEU A 39 -3.16 12.26 1.01
N THR A 40 -2.71 13.52 1.03
CA THR A 40 -1.70 14.01 0.08
C THR A 40 -0.35 13.32 0.26
N ALA A 41 0.05 13.02 1.50
CA ALA A 41 1.29 12.28 1.76
C ALA A 41 1.14 10.81 1.36
N ALA A 42 -0.01 10.19 1.65
CA ALA A 42 -0.30 8.82 1.23
C ALA A 42 -0.25 8.68 -0.31
N MET A 43 -0.82 9.64 -1.06
CA MET A 43 -0.78 9.65 -2.52
C MET A 43 0.64 9.67 -3.10
N LYS A 44 1.58 10.37 -2.46
CA LYS A 44 2.99 10.39 -2.91
C LYS A 44 3.66 9.01 -2.82
N LEU A 45 3.20 8.17 -1.90
CA LEU A 45 3.71 6.80 -1.77
C LEU A 45 3.12 5.86 -2.82
N CYS A 46 2.01 6.23 -3.49
CA CYS A 46 1.41 5.38 -4.53
C CYS A 46 2.37 5.19 -5.70
N GLU A 47 3.07 6.23 -6.14
CA GLU A 47 4.05 6.14 -7.24
C GLU A 47 5.17 5.14 -6.93
N GLN A 48 5.65 5.12 -5.68
CA GLN A 48 6.67 4.17 -5.23
C GLN A 48 6.12 2.74 -5.12
N THR A 49 4.85 2.61 -4.74
CA THR A 49 4.15 1.34 -4.65
C THR A 49 3.93 0.74 -6.04
N ASP A 50 3.50 1.56 -7.00
CA ASP A 50 3.30 1.15 -8.39
C ASP A 50 4.60 0.65 -9.02
N GLN A 51 5.72 1.36 -8.77
CA GLN A 51 7.05 0.92 -9.20
C GLN A 51 7.43 -0.43 -8.60
N CYS A 52 7.20 -0.65 -7.29
CA CYS A 52 7.48 -1.93 -6.65
C CYS A 52 6.63 -3.06 -7.25
N VAL A 53 5.34 -2.82 -7.48
CA VAL A 53 4.41 -3.80 -8.09
C VAL A 53 4.84 -4.15 -9.51
N GLN A 54 5.24 -3.16 -10.32
CA GLN A 54 5.72 -3.39 -11.68
C GLN A 54 7.00 -4.25 -11.70
N VAL A 55 7.95 -3.99 -10.81
CA VAL A 55 9.18 -4.79 -10.69
C VAL A 55 8.85 -6.22 -10.26
N ILE A 56 7.98 -6.41 -9.27
CA ILE A 56 7.55 -7.75 -8.83
C ILE A 56 6.85 -8.50 -9.98
N ALA A 57 5.97 -7.84 -10.72
CA ALA A 57 5.26 -8.44 -11.85
C ALA A 57 6.20 -8.81 -13.02
N ALA A 58 7.18 -7.96 -13.33
CA ALA A 58 8.19 -8.22 -14.35
C ALA A 58 9.09 -9.41 -13.97
N ASN A 59 9.48 -9.52 -12.70
CA ASN A 59 10.28 -10.64 -12.22
C ASN A 59 9.50 -11.96 -12.26
N ARG A 60 8.18 -11.92 -12.03
CA ARG A 60 7.30 -13.10 -12.14
C ARG A 60 7.16 -13.61 -13.58
N THR A 61 7.08 -12.70 -14.54
CA THR A 61 6.90 -13.04 -15.96
C THR A 61 8.20 -13.56 -16.60
N GLN A 62 9.37 -13.07 -16.19
CA GLN A 62 10.66 -13.56 -16.70
C GLN A 62 10.99 -15.00 -16.27
N ALA A 63 10.56 -15.41 -15.09
CA ALA A 63 10.74 -16.79 -14.62
C ALA A 63 9.95 -17.81 -15.46
N TRP A 64 8.83 -17.41 -16.07
CA TRP A 64 7.98 -18.28 -16.89
C TRP A 64 8.45 -18.40 -18.35
N ALA A 65 9.29 -17.47 -18.83
CA ALA A 65 9.64 -17.37 -20.24
C ALA A 65 10.94 -18.09 -20.65
N ARG A 66 11.78 -18.50 -19.68
CA ARG A 66 13.17 -18.91 -19.97
C ARG A 66 13.37 -20.40 -20.20
N ASP A 67 12.49 -21.25 -19.68
CA ASP A 67 12.45 -22.67 -20.00
C ASP A 67 11.02 -23.13 -19.76
N GLY A 68 10.47 -24.01 -20.60
CA GLY A 68 9.20 -24.72 -20.31
C GLY A 68 9.28 -25.66 -19.10
N SER A 69 10.27 -25.46 -18.23
CA SER A 69 10.53 -26.13 -16.98
C SER A 69 10.24 -25.13 -15.87
N GLN A 70 9.50 -25.59 -14.86
CA GLN A 70 9.13 -24.85 -13.66
C GLN A 70 10.41 -24.45 -12.89
N VAL A 71 11.08 -23.39 -13.34
CA VAL A 71 12.10 -22.71 -12.55
C VAL A 71 11.31 -22.04 -11.44
N GLU A 72 11.45 -22.58 -10.22
CA GLU A 72 10.95 -21.96 -8.99
C GLU A 72 11.23 -20.47 -9.10
N SER A 73 10.17 -19.69 -9.27
CA SER A 73 10.31 -18.24 -9.20
C SER A 73 10.95 -17.96 -7.85
N SER A 74 11.81 -16.96 -7.74
CA SER A 74 12.34 -16.50 -6.45
C SER A 74 11.26 -16.10 -5.42
N LEU A 75 9.97 -16.22 -5.80
CA LEU A 75 8.74 -16.01 -5.04
C LEU A 75 8.05 -17.32 -4.60
N ASP A 76 8.50 -18.50 -5.05
CA ASP A 76 8.02 -19.81 -4.60
C ASP A 76 8.82 -20.31 -3.37
N VAL A 77 9.64 -19.44 -2.78
CA VAL A 77 10.36 -19.71 -1.53
C VAL A 77 9.31 -19.91 -0.42
N PRO A 78 9.42 -21.00 0.39
CA PRO A 78 8.54 -21.20 1.53
C PRO A 78 8.61 -19.99 2.47
N GLY A 79 7.48 -19.30 2.67
CA GLY A 79 7.36 -18.04 3.42
C GLY A 79 6.77 -16.88 2.60
N SER A 80 6.91 -16.90 1.26
CA SER A 80 6.34 -15.85 0.40
C SER A 80 4.80 -15.83 0.41
N ALA A 81 4.15 -16.98 0.54
CA ALA A 81 2.69 -17.08 0.58
C ALA A 81 2.06 -16.33 1.77
N ASP A 82 2.67 -16.43 2.95
CA ASP A 82 2.23 -15.71 4.15
C ASP A 82 2.44 -14.20 4.00
N GLN A 83 3.54 -13.81 3.36
CA GLN A 83 3.83 -12.41 3.08
C GLN A 83 2.86 -11.81 2.06
N TRP A 84 2.49 -12.55 1.02
CA TRP A 84 1.44 -12.15 0.08
C TRP A 84 0.08 -12.00 0.77
N GLN A 85 -0.28 -12.91 1.68
CA GLN A 85 -1.50 -12.75 2.49
C GLN A 85 -1.45 -11.51 3.37
N CYS A 86 -0.28 -11.18 3.93
CA CYS A 86 -0.08 -9.96 4.70
C CYS A 86 -0.32 -8.71 3.84
N ILE A 87 0.32 -8.65 2.67
CA ILE A 87 0.17 -7.57 1.68
C ILE A 87 -1.30 -7.43 1.25
N GLU A 88 -1.98 -8.54 0.96
CA GLU A 88 -3.40 -8.53 0.57
C GLU A 88 -4.29 -7.98 1.70
N ARG A 89 -4.01 -8.35 2.95
CA ARG A 89 -4.74 -7.84 4.12
C ARG A 89 -4.53 -6.34 4.29
N LEU A 90 -3.28 -5.87 4.21
CA LEU A 90 -2.95 -4.45 4.31
C LEU A 90 -3.66 -3.63 3.22
N TYR A 91 -3.66 -4.12 1.98
CA TYR A 91 -4.35 -3.45 0.88
C TYR A 91 -5.87 -3.39 1.11
N LYS A 92 -6.50 -4.49 1.54
CA LYS A 92 -7.94 -4.51 1.88
C LYS A 92 -8.26 -3.50 2.97
N GLU A 93 -7.44 -3.44 4.01
CA GLU A 93 -7.63 -2.51 5.12
C GLU A 93 -7.47 -1.05 4.68
N LEU A 94 -6.49 -0.76 3.83
CA LEU A 94 -6.29 0.56 3.23
C LEU A 94 -7.53 0.99 2.44
N CYS A 95 -8.07 0.12 1.59
CA CYS A 95 -9.28 0.40 0.81
C CYS A 95 -10.51 0.67 1.70
N LEU A 96 -10.70 -0.14 2.75
CA LEU A 96 -11.81 0.04 3.69
C LEU A 96 -11.68 1.37 4.45
N THR A 97 -10.48 1.71 4.90
CA THR A 97 -10.21 2.96 5.61
C THR A 97 -10.49 4.17 4.72
N LEU A 98 -10.04 4.14 3.46
CA LEU A 98 -10.32 5.20 2.48
C LEU A 98 -11.83 5.34 2.21
N ALA A 99 -12.56 4.22 2.10
CA ALA A 99 -14.00 4.22 1.90
C ALA A 99 -14.76 4.81 3.09
N ALA A 100 -14.33 4.50 4.32
CA ALA A 100 -14.89 5.06 5.54
C ALA A 100 -14.68 6.58 5.59
N GLN A 101 -13.45 7.05 5.36
CA GLN A 101 -13.12 8.48 5.36
C GLN A 101 -13.87 9.27 4.29
N ARG A 102 -14.04 8.70 3.09
CA ARG A 102 -14.87 9.31 2.03
C ARG A 102 -16.31 9.52 2.50
N THR A 103 -16.86 8.53 3.20
CA THR A 103 -18.23 8.57 3.71
C THR A 103 -18.38 9.64 4.80
N GLU A 104 -17.44 9.70 5.73
CA GLU A 104 -17.40 10.72 6.79
C GLU A 104 -17.27 12.15 6.23
N ALA A 105 -16.34 12.36 5.29
CA ALA A 105 -16.15 13.66 4.64
C ALA A 105 -17.42 14.13 3.92
N SER A 106 -18.11 13.22 3.23
CA SER A 106 -19.40 13.49 2.58
C SER A 106 -20.47 13.90 3.58
N ALA A 107 -20.59 13.17 4.70
CA ALA A 107 -21.53 13.49 5.77
C ALA A 107 -21.25 14.87 6.40
N ALA A 108 -19.99 15.19 6.68
CA ALA A 108 -19.56 16.48 7.21
C ALA A 108 -19.90 17.63 6.26
N LEU A 109 -19.61 17.50 4.95
CA LEU A 109 -19.97 18.51 3.95
C LEU A 109 -21.48 18.73 3.87
N ASN A 110 -22.28 17.67 3.97
CA ASN A 110 -23.74 17.78 3.99
C ASN A 110 -24.25 18.47 5.25
N ALA A 111 -23.62 18.25 6.41
CA ALA A 111 -23.93 18.99 7.64
C ALA A 111 -23.60 20.48 7.48
N ILE A 112 -22.43 20.83 6.93
CA ILE A 112 -22.03 22.22 6.66
C ILE A 112 -23.01 22.91 5.70
N ARG A 113 -23.41 22.24 4.60
CA ARG A 113 -24.40 22.79 3.65
C ARG A 113 -25.75 23.05 4.31
N ARG A 114 -26.21 22.14 5.19
CA ARG A 114 -27.44 22.33 5.97
C ARG A 114 -27.30 23.51 6.93
N GLY A 115 -26.20 23.61 7.67
CA GLY A 115 -25.90 24.75 8.54
C GLY A 115 -25.90 26.09 7.78
N LYS A 116 -25.23 26.15 6.62
CA LYS A 116 -25.23 27.33 5.75
C LYS A 116 -26.62 27.70 5.25
N ARG A 117 -27.46 26.72 4.93
CA ARG A 117 -28.86 26.97 4.53
C ARG A 117 -29.67 27.54 5.69
N MET A 118 -29.54 26.97 6.90
CA MET A 118 -30.22 27.49 8.10
C MET A 118 -29.81 28.94 8.41
N LEU A 119 -28.51 29.24 8.40
CA LEU A 119 -28.02 30.61 8.66
C LEU A 119 -28.58 31.62 7.66
N ARG A 120 -28.68 31.26 6.37
CA ARG A 120 -29.32 32.12 5.35
C ARG A 120 -30.80 32.36 5.66
N THR A 121 -31.52 31.31 6.03
CA THR A 121 -32.93 31.42 6.41
C THR A 121 -33.12 32.34 7.62
N TYR A 122 -32.34 32.15 8.68
CA TYR A 122 -32.39 33.03 9.85
C TYR A 122 -32.02 34.48 9.52
N GLY A 123 -30.97 34.68 8.72
CA GLY A 123 -30.59 36.01 8.23
C GLY A 123 -31.70 36.70 7.44
N SER A 124 -32.40 35.98 6.57
CA SER A 124 -33.54 36.53 5.82
C SER A 124 -34.73 36.89 6.72
N TYR A 125 -35.01 36.09 7.75
CA TYR A 125 -36.07 36.39 8.71
C TYR A 125 -35.75 37.65 9.52
N LEU A 126 -34.50 37.79 10.00
CA LEU A 126 -34.06 38.97 10.76
C LEU A 126 -34.03 40.26 9.93
N SER A 127 -33.82 40.19 8.62
CA SER A 127 -33.87 41.36 7.72
C SER A 127 -35.27 41.74 7.26
N SER A 128 -36.29 40.92 7.56
CA SER A 128 -37.69 41.14 7.16
C SER A 128 -38.58 41.69 8.28
N VAL A 129 -38.01 41.83 9.49
CA VAL A 129 -38.60 42.48 10.67
C VAL A 129 -38.00 43.86 10.81
#